data_AF-A0A0Q5A2L7-F1
#
_entry.id   AF-A0A0Q5A2L7-F1
#
_cell.length_a   1.000
_cell.length_b   1.000
_cell.length_c   1.000
_cell.angle_alpha   90.00
_cell.angle_beta   90.00
_cell.angle_gamma   90.00
#
_symmetry.space_group_name_H-M   'P 1'
#
loop_
_entity.id
_entity.type
_entity.pdbx_description
1 polymer ?
#
loop_
_entity_poly.entity_id
_entity_poly.type
_entity_poly.pdbx_seq_one_letter_code
_entity_poly.pdbx_strand_id
1 'polypeptide(L)'
;MTAKGQAAGDRWAAEWWSSVEALTRIEALWRMWEEIRTSAGSLSAYWINHLDPHMRVLLSPNGPFATSTDENRPGDMLPYTAPPTGMFPSDAQN
;
A
#
# COMPACT_ATOMS: atom_id res chain seq x y z
N MET A 1 27.58 23.53 -3.15
CA MET A 1 26.92 22.20 -3.14
C MET A 1 25.43 22.45 -3.04
N THR A 2 24.67 22.25 -4.12
CA THR A 2 23.22 22.50 -4.10
C THR A 2 22.53 21.15 -3.99
N ALA A 3 22.13 20.77 -2.78
CA ALA A 3 21.20 19.66 -2.60
C ALA A 3 19.84 20.12 -3.14
N LYS A 4 19.39 19.54 -4.27
CA LYS A 4 18.00 19.67 -4.70
C LYS A 4 17.15 18.86 -3.73
N GLY A 5 16.56 19.53 -2.75
CA GLY A 5 15.47 18.97 -1.97
C GLY A 5 14.28 18.80 -2.90
N GLN A 6 14.15 17.62 -3.51
CA GLN A 6 12.90 17.23 -4.13
C GLN A 6 11.92 17.07 -2.97
N ALA A 7 10.94 17.96 -2.85
CA ALA A 7 9.78 17.69 -2.01
C ALA A 7 9.17 16.42 -2.58
N ALA A 8 9.54 15.29 -1.98
CA ALA A 8 9.22 14.01 -2.55
C ALA A 8 7.73 13.78 -2.30
N GLY A 9 6.96 13.82 -3.39
CA GLY A 9 5.54 13.47 -3.37
C GLY A 9 5.34 12.03 -2.95
N ASP A 10 4.07 11.65 -2.81
CA ASP A 10 3.68 10.30 -2.41
C ASP A 10 4.37 9.24 -3.27
N ARG A 11 4.86 8.18 -2.63
CA ARG A 11 5.58 7.09 -3.27
C ARG A 11 4.75 5.83 -3.32
N TRP A 12 4.75 5.18 -4.47
CA TRP A 12 4.17 3.86 -4.65
C TRP A 12 5.15 2.99 -5.44
N ALA A 13 5.13 1.68 -5.22
CA ALA A 13 5.91 0.72 -6.00
C ALA A 13 4.97 -0.29 -6.67
N ALA A 14 5.11 -0.48 -7.97
CA ALA A 14 4.35 -1.47 -8.74
C ALA A 14 4.59 -2.89 -8.20
N GLU A 15 5.83 -3.16 -7.77
CA GLU A 15 6.25 -4.36 -7.06
C GLU A 15 6.13 -4.20 -5.53
N TRP A 16 4.98 -3.71 -5.05
CA TRP A 16 4.76 -3.45 -3.62
C TRP A 16 5.07 -4.66 -2.72
N TRP A 17 4.85 -5.87 -3.24
CA TRP A 17 5.09 -7.15 -2.57
C TRP A 17 6.57 -7.44 -2.30
N SER A 18 7.50 -6.72 -2.95
CA SER A 18 8.95 -6.86 -2.73
C SER A 18 9.41 -6.25 -1.40
N SER A 19 8.61 -5.36 -0.81
CA SER A 19 8.90 -4.76 0.49
C SER A 19 8.16 -5.50 1.60
N VAL A 20 8.91 -6.11 2.52
CA VAL A 20 8.35 -6.84 3.67
C VAL A 20 7.48 -5.93 4.55
N GLU A 21 7.89 -4.68 4.74
CA GLU A 21 7.08 -3.71 5.49
C GLU A 21 5.79 -3.38 4.73
N ALA A 22 5.85 -3.17 3.42
CA ALA A 22 4.63 -2.90 2.66
C ALA A 22 3.67 -4.09 2.65
N LEU A 23 4.21 -5.30 2.44
CA LEU A 23 3.46 -6.55 2.45
C LEU A 23 2.70 -6.73 3.77
N THR A 24 3.38 -6.59 4.90
CA THR A 24 2.76 -6.75 6.23
C THR A 24 1.70 -5.68 6.53
N ARG A 25 1.93 -4.43 6.10
CA ARG A 25 0.94 -3.35 6.25
C ARG A 25 -0.31 -3.60 5.41
N ILE A 26 -0.15 -3.97 4.15
CA ILE A 26 -1.27 -4.26 3.23
C ILE A 26 -2.03 -5.51 3.69
N GLU A 27 -1.34 -6.54 4.18
CA GLU A 27 -1.98 -7.72 4.76
C GLU A 27 -2.82 -7.36 6.01
N ALA A 28 -2.29 -6.52 6.90
CA ALA A 28 -3.02 -6.06 8.09
C ALA A 28 -4.29 -5.28 7.71
N LEU A 29 -4.21 -4.43 6.68
CA LEU A 29 -5.37 -3.71 6.15
C LEU A 29 -6.42 -4.68 5.60
N TRP A 30 -5.99 -5.65 4.78
CA TRP A 30 -6.89 -6.65 4.21
C TRP A 30 -7.57 -7.48 5.30
N ARG A 31 -6.83 -7.98 6.29
CA ARG A 31 -7.40 -8.76 7.42
C ARG A 31 -8.46 -7.98 8.19
N MET A 32 -8.19 -6.72 8.52
CA MET A 32 -9.15 -5.89 9.23
C MET A 32 -10.38 -5.58 8.37
N TRP A 33 -10.18 -5.32 7.07
CA TRP A 33 -11.28 -5.20 6.12
C TRP A 33 -12.15 -6.46 6.07
N GLU A 34 -11.55 -7.65 6.00
CA GLU A 34 -12.27 -8.93 6.01
C GLU A 34 -13.14 -9.11 7.26
N GLU A 35 -12.64 -8.70 8.43
CA GLU A 35 -13.40 -8.74 9.69
C GLU A 35 -14.63 -7.80 9.65
N ILE A 36 -14.46 -6.59 9.12
CA ILE A 36 -15.53 -5.58 9.15
C ILE A 36 -16.47 -5.63 7.94
N ARG A 37 -16.08 -6.22 6.80
CA ARG A 37 -16.89 -6.17 5.56
C ARG A 37 -18.24 -6.90 5.65
N THR A 38 -18.37 -7.83 6.59
CA THR A 38 -19.60 -8.62 6.81
C THR A 38 -20.41 -8.18 8.03
N SER A 39 -19.87 -7.28 8.85
CA SER A 39 -20.53 -6.76 10.05
C SER A 39 -20.91 -5.29 9.85
N ALA A 40 -21.89 -4.77 10.59
CA ALA A 40 -22.23 -3.35 10.59
C ALA A 40 -21.19 -2.49 11.34
N GLY A 41 -19.92 -2.91 11.34
CA GLY A 41 -18.80 -2.13 11.86
C GLY A 41 -18.72 -0.80 11.14
N SER A 42 -18.45 0.28 11.87
CA SER A 42 -18.35 1.59 11.25
C SER A 42 -17.15 1.62 10.32
N LEU A 43 -17.40 1.59 9.00
CA LEU A 43 -16.39 1.80 7.96
C LEU A 43 -15.51 3.03 8.29
N SER A 44 -16.12 4.09 8.83
CA SER A 44 -15.41 5.29 9.29
C SER A 44 -14.30 4.99 10.31
N ALA A 45 -14.55 4.11 11.29
CA ALA A 45 -13.53 3.70 12.25
C ALA A 45 -12.38 2.92 11.60
N TYR A 46 -12.68 2.08 10.59
CA TYR A 46 -11.65 1.41 9.81
C TYR A 46 -10.76 2.41 9.04
N TRP A 47 -11.36 3.40 8.39
CA TRP A 47 -10.62 4.45 7.69
C TRP A 47 -9.67 5.18 8.62
N ILE A 48 -10.18 5.69 9.75
CA ILE A 48 -9.42 6.54 10.66
C ILE A 48 -8.34 5.76 11.41
N ASN A 49 -8.65 4.55 11.87
CA ASN A 49 -7.76 3.80 12.76
C ASN A 49 -6.78 2.88 12.01
N HIS A 50 -7.13 2.44 10.80
CA HIS A 50 -6.34 1.45 10.05
C HIS A 50 -5.91 1.97 8.69
N LEU A 51 -6.83 2.34 7.81
CA LEU A 51 -6.46 2.66 6.43
C LEU A 51 -5.56 3.90 6.33
N ASP A 52 -6.01 5.04 6.87
CA ASP A 52 -5.28 6.31 6.74
C ASP A 52 -3.88 6.27 7.38
N PRO A 53 -3.68 5.73 8.61
CA PRO A 53 -2.35 5.64 9.20
C PRO A 53 -1.39 4.75 8.42
N HIS A 54 -1.85 3.60 7.90
CA HIS A 54 -1.00 2.70 7.12
C HIS A 54 -0.67 3.30 5.75
N MET A 55 -1.65 3.90 5.06
CA MET A 55 -1.44 4.56 3.78
C MET A 55 -0.48 5.75 3.89
N ARG A 56 -0.56 6.54 4.98
CA ARG A 56 0.40 7.62 5.24
C ARG A 56 1.85 7.12 5.29
N VAL A 57 2.09 5.93 5.86
CA VAL A 57 3.44 5.37 5.90
C VAL A 57 3.83 4.80 4.55
N LEU A 58 2.95 4.02 3.91
CA LEU A 58 3.20 3.44 2.58
C LEU A 58 3.59 4.52 1.56
N LEU A 59 2.83 5.61 1.53
CA LEU A 59 3.01 6.71 0.60
C LEU A 59 4.13 7.69 0.99
N SER A 60 4.69 7.57 2.21
CA SER A 60 5.74 8.47 2.67
C SER A 60 6.97 8.40 1.75
N PRO A 61 7.61 9.53 1.45
CA PRO A 61 8.87 9.53 0.71
C PRO A 61 10.03 8.87 1.47
N ASN A 62 9.88 8.69 2.78
CA ASN A 62 10.81 7.94 3.62
C ASN A 62 10.24 6.57 4.04
N GLY A 63 9.14 6.14 3.40
CA GLY A 63 8.45 4.90 3.68
C GLY A 63 9.04 3.70 2.94
N PRO A 64 8.32 2.57 2.91
CA PRO A 64 8.79 1.32 2.29
C PRO A 64 9.04 1.43 0.78
N PHE A 65 8.52 2.48 0.13
CA PHE A 65 8.68 2.75 -1.31
C PHE A 65 9.60 3.93 -1.61
N ALA A 66 10.46 4.35 -0.67
CA ALA A 66 11.33 5.52 -0.81
C ALA A 66 12.21 5.51 -2.08
N THR A 67 12.62 4.33 -2.55
CA THR A 67 13.47 4.15 -3.74
C THR A 67 12.68 3.92 -5.02
N SER A 68 11.35 3.91 -4.96
CA SER A 68 10.52 3.68 -6.14
C SER A 68 10.63 4.85 -7.12
N THR A 69 10.73 4.51 -8.40
CA THR A 69 10.70 5.43 -9.53
C THR A 69 9.42 5.31 -10.37
N ASP A 70 8.44 4.53 -9.90
CA ASP A 70 7.16 4.39 -10.60
C ASP A 70 6.37 5.71 -10.57
N GLU A 71 5.62 5.95 -11.65
CA GLU A 71 4.84 7.17 -11.84
C GLU A 71 3.42 6.82 -12.32
N ASN A 72 2.43 7.60 -11.90
CA ASN A 72 1.07 7.57 -12.43
C ASN A 72 0.46 8.98 -12.37
N ARG A 73 -0.53 9.26 -13.22
CA ARG A 73 -1.25 10.54 -13.15
C ARG A 73 -2.37 10.47 -12.10
N PRO A 74 -2.76 11.60 -11.49
CA PRO A 74 -3.93 11.64 -10.64
C PRO A 74 -5.17 11.10 -11.36
N GLY A 75 -5.85 10.13 -10.75
CA GLY A 75 -7.02 9.46 -11.32
C GLY A 75 -6.71 8.19 -12.12
N ASP A 76 -5.44 7.94 -12.49
CA ASP A 76 -5.04 6.66 -13.05
C ASP A 76 -5.00 5.58 -11.95
N MET A 77 -5.14 4.32 -12.37
CA MET A 77 -4.86 3.19 -11.49
C MET A 77 -3.41 3.24 -11.02
N LEU A 78 -3.18 2.85 -9.76
CA LEU A 78 -1.82 2.67 -9.26
C LEU A 78 -1.12 1.57 -10.09
N PRO A 79 0.16 1.75 -10.43
CA PRO A 79 0.88 0.77 -11.20
C PRO A 79 1.01 -0.53 -10.38
N TYR A 80 1.02 -1.66 -11.09
CA TYR A 80 1.08 -2.99 -10.50
C TYR A 80 1.90 -3.91 -11.39
N THR A 81 2.84 -4.61 -10.78
CA THR A 81 3.62 -5.69 -11.40
C THR A 81 3.25 -6.99 -10.71
N ALA A 82 2.90 -8.01 -11.49
CA ALA A 82 2.55 -9.31 -10.95
C ALA A 82 3.74 -9.93 -10.18
N PRO A 83 3.51 -10.50 -8.99
CA PRO A 83 4.55 -11.20 -8.25
C PRO A 83 5.01 -12.47 -9.00
N PRO A 84 6.24 -12.95 -8.73
CA PRO A 84 6.71 -14.21 -9.27
C PRO A 84 5.74 -15.37 -9.01
N THR A 85 5.62 -16.27 -9.98
CA THR A 85 4.75 -17.46 -9.86
C THR A 85 5.11 -18.26 -8.61
N GLY A 86 4.11 -18.57 -7.78
CA GLY A 86 4.27 -19.33 -6.54
C GLY A 86 4.64 -18.51 -5.30
N MET A 87 4.79 -17.18 -5.42
CA MET A 87 5.07 -16.31 -4.26
C MET A 87 3.89 -16.25 -3.28
N PHE A 88 2.66 -16.24 -3.78
CA PHE A 88 1.45 -16.24 -2.97
C PHE A 88 0.68 -17.55 -3.18
N PRO A 89 -0.05 -18.03 -2.15
CA PRO A 89 -1.02 -19.10 -2.32
C PRO A 89 -2.03 -18.74 -3.41
N SER A 90 -2.56 -19.75 -4.10
CA SER A 90 -3.70 -19.55 -4.98
C SER A 90 -4.85 -18.90 -4.20
N ASP A 91 -5.48 -17.90 -4.80
CA ASP A 91 -6.60 -17.21 -4.18
C ASP A 91 -7.71 -18.24 -3.88
N ALA A 92 -8.01 -18.43 -2.61
CA ALA A 92 -8.97 -19.41 -2.12
C ALA A 92 -10.32 -18.76 -1.75
N GLN A 93 -10.54 -17.50 -2.13
CA GLN A 93 -11.77 -16.77 -1.82
C GLN A 93 -12.89 -17.24 -2.77
N ASN A 94 -13.63 -18.27 -2.34
CA ASN A 94 -14.92 -18.69 -2.91
C ASN A 94 -16.07 -17.82 -2.39
#